data_AF-A0A6N2L8R4-F1
#
_entry.id   AF-A0A6N2L8R4-F1
#
_cell.length_a   1.000
_cell.length_b   1.000
_cell.length_c   1.000
_cell.angle_alpha   90.00
_cell.angle_beta   90.00
_cell.angle_gamma   90.00
#
_symmetry.space_group_name_H-M   'P 1'
#
loop_
_entity.id
_entity.type
_entity.pdbx_description
1 polymer ?
#
loop_
_entity_poly.entity_id
_entity_poly.type
_entity_poly.pdbx_seq_one_letter_code
_entity_poly.pdbx_strand_id
1 'polypeptide(L)'
;MRTCTLSEELFGFLDVEKKGSITFKQFLYGSAHVMKRPLFRQACELAFTECDTGGHGLISEQELGDAIRLAIPNLDDDEIHELFSIFDTDGDGIVSQNNFTSRLRQNPLLIALFAPSLVHKYSSQVGHRILEIV
;
A
#
# COMPACT_ATOMS: atom_id res chain seq x y z
N MET A 1 -15.64 9.86 5.52
CA MET A 1 -14.48 9.41 4.71
C MET A 1 -14.99 9.14 3.30
N ARG A 2 -14.29 9.62 2.27
CA ARG A 2 -14.66 9.36 0.87
C ARG A 2 -14.54 7.85 0.62
N THR A 3 -15.59 7.21 0.13
CA THR A 3 -15.59 5.77 -0.17
C THR A 3 -14.86 5.53 -1.49
N CYS A 4 -13.73 4.84 -1.45
CA CYS A 4 -13.09 4.28 -2.64
C CYS A 4 -13.04 2.76 -2.53
N THR A 5 -13.04 2.06 -3.67
CA THR A 5 -12.99 0.59 -3.71
C THR A 5 -11.80 0.04 -2.92
N LEU A 6 -10.67 0.74 -2.94
CA LEU A 6 -9.49 0.40 -2.14
C LEU A 6 -9.78 0.31 -0.63
N SER A 7 -10.55 1.27 -0.09
CA SER A 7 -10.87 1.30 1.34
C SER A 7 -11.73 0.10 1.75
N GLU A 8 -12.66 -0.32 0.89
CA GLU A 8 -13.53 -1.48 1.10
C GLU A 8 -12.75 -2.80 1.00
N GLU A 9 -11.85 -2.90 0.01
CA GLU A 9 -10.97 -4.06 -0.17
C GLU A 9 -9.98 -4.22 1.00
N LEU A 10 -9.33 -3.12 1.42
CA LEU A 10 -8.42 -3.12 2.56
C LEU A 10 -9.17 -3.46 3.85
N PHE A 11 -10.36 -2.89 4.04
CA PHE A 11 -11.20 -3.20 5.18
C PHE A 11 -11.59 -4.68 5.19
N GLY A 12 -12.04 -5.23 4.05
CA GLY A 12 -12.38 -6.65 3.93
C GLY A 12 -11.20 -7.60 4.16
N PHE A 13 -9.98 -7.17 3.80
CA PHE A 13 -8.75 -7.92 4.08
C PHE A 13 -8.43 -7.97 5.58
N LEU A 14 -8.67 -6.87 6.31
CA LEU A 14 -8.37 -6.77 7.75
C LEU A 14 -9.51 -7.34 8.62
N ASP A 15 -10.76 -7.09 8.26
CA ASP A 15 -11.95 -7.57 8.96
C ASP A 15 -12.29 -9.02 8.60
N VAL A 16 -11.38 -9.93 8.96
CA VAL A 16 -11.50 -11.38 8.71
C VAL A 16 -12.80 -11.97 9.25
N GLU A 17 -13.30 -11.45 10.38
CA GLU A 17 -14.51 -11.93 11.04
C GLU A 17 -15.80 -11.29 10.47
N LYS A 18 -15.69 -10.33 9.55
CA LYS A 18 -16.80 -9.62 8.90
C LYS A 18 -17.77 -8.98 9.89
N LYS A 19 -17.24 -8.38 10.95
CA LYS A 19 -18.04 -7.72 12.00
C LYS A 19 -18.32 -6.26 11.72
N GLY A 20 -17.75 -5.70 10.65
CA GLY A 20 -17.80 -4.26 10.38
C GLY A 20 -16.89 -3.45 11.30
N SER A 21 -15.92 -4.11 11.96
CA SER A 21 -14.92 -3.45 12.81
C SER A 21 -13.58 -4.18 12.77
N ILE A 22 -12.47 -3.44 12.79
CA ILE A 22 -11.12 -4.01 12.86
C ILE A 22 -10.62 -3.92 14.30
N THR A 23 -10.40 -5.07 14.93
CA THR A 23 -9.73 -5.16 16.24
C THR A 23 -8.23 -4.91 16.10
N PHE A 24 -7.56 -4.50 17.18
CA PHE A 24 -6.10 -4.33 17.19
C PHE A 24 -5.36 -5.60 16.75
N LYS A 25 -5.87 -6.79 17.13
CA LYS A 25 -5.30 -8.08 16.72
C LYS A 25 -5.42 -8.30 15.21
N GLN A 26 -6.58 -7.99 14.62
CA GLN A 26 -6.79 -8.08 13.17
C GLN A 26 -5.86 -7.12 12.41
N PHE A 27 -5.73 -5.87 12.89
CA PHE A 27 -4.79 -4.91 12.32
C PHE A 27 -3.35 -5.41 12.37
N LEU A 28 -2.88 -5.85 13.54
CA LEU A 28 -1.52 -6.33 13.73
C LEU A 28 -1.23 -7.58 12.89
N TYR A 29 -2.19 -8.51 12.82
CA TYR A 29 -2.06 -9.69 11.97
C TYR A 29 -1.98 -9.30 10.50
N GLY A 30 -2.88 -8.44 10.02
CA GLY A 30 -2.87 -7.94 8.65
C GLY A 30 -1.54 -7.27 8.27
N SER A 31 -1.06 -6.34 9.09
CA SER A 31 0.17 -5.61 8.80
C SER A 31 1.42 -6.51 8.86
N ALA A 32 1.55 -7.36 9.88
CA ALA A 32 2.67 -8.30 10.00
C ALA A 32 2.65 -9.38 8.90
N HIS A 33 1.47 -9.82 8.47
CA HIS A 33 1.32 -10.83 7.42
C HIS A 33 1.69 -10.29 6.04
N VAL A 34 1.42 -9.01 5.78
CA VAL A 34 1.88 -8.33 4.55
C VAL A 34 3.41 -8.32 4.50
N MET A 35 4.11 -7.96 5.58
CA MET A 35 5.58 -7.89 5.62
C MET A 35 6.27 -9.25 5.47
N LYS A 36 5.73 -10.30 6.09
CA LYS A 36 6.39 -11.62 6.17
C LYS A 36 6.38 -12.39 4.85
N ARG A 37 5.75 -11.87 3.79
CA ARG A 37 5.67 -12.55 2.50
C ARG A 37 6.91 -12.24 1.67
N PRO A 38 7.53 -13.26 1.03
CA PRO A 38 8.64 -13.07 0.08
C PRO A 38 8.30 -12.07 -1.02
N LEU A 39 7.01 -11.99 -1.36
CA LEU A 39 6.44 -11.10 -2.37
C LEU A 39 6.41 -9.63 -1.95
N PHE A 40 6.51 -9.29 -0.65
CA PHE A 40 6.42 -7.89 -0.22
C PHE A 40 7.58 -7.05 -0.78
N ARG A 41 8.79 -7.61 -0.78
CA ARG A 41 9.95 -6.95 -1.38
C ARG A 41 9.76 -6.74 -2.89
N GLN A 42 9.34 -7.79 -3.59
CA GLN A 42 9.07 -7.72 -5.04
C GLN A 42 7.94 -6.74 -5.36
N ALA A 43 6.91 -6.68 -4.51
CA ALA A 43 5.82 -5.74 -4.61
C ALA A 43 6.30 -4.29 -4.45
N CYS A 44 7.19 -4.02 -3.49
CA CYS A 44 7.78 -2.69 -3.32
C CYS A 44 8.62 -2.29 -4.54
N GLU A 45 9.45 -3.21 -5.06
CA GLU A 45 10.28 -2.97 -6.24
C GLU A 45 9.44 -2.74 -7.51
N LEU A 46 8.38 -3.53 -7.70
CA LEU A 46 7.44 -3.36 -8.80
C LEU A 46 6.67 -2.05 -8.68
N ALA A 47 6.09 -1.77 -7.52
CA ALA A 47 5.34 -0.54 -7.26
C ALA A 47 6.20 0.71 -7.51
N PHE A 48 7.46 0.69 -7.07
CA PHE A 48 8.39 1.79 -7.34
C PHE A 48 8.60 1.97 -8.86
N THR A 49 8.82 0.88 -9.58
CA THR A 49 9.03 0.90 -11.04
C THR A 49 7.80 1.40 -11.80
N GLU A 50 6.60 1.05 -11.33
CA GLU A 50 5.34 1.51 -11.92
C GLU A 50 5.06 2.99 -11.62
N CYS A 51 5.57 3.53 -10.50
CA CYS A 51 5.47 4.96 -10.19
C CYS A 51 6.49 5.81 -10.95
N ASP A 52 7.75 5.35 -11.09
CA ASP A 52 8.82 6.04 -11.82
C ASP A 52 8.62 5.93 -13.35
N THR A 53 7.60 6.64 -13.85
CA THR A 53 7.27 6.65 -15.29
C THR A 53 8.35 7.30 -16.14
N GLY A 54 9.12 8.23 -15.57
CA GLY A 54 10.26 8.85 -16.24
C GLY A 54 11.51 7.97 -16.33
N GLY A 55 11.58 6.87 -15.57
CA GLY A 55 12.68 5.90 -15.60
C GLY A 55 14.02 6.45 -15.12
N HIS A 56 14.01 7.48 -14.27
CA HIS A 56 15.21 8.16 -13.77
C HIS A 56 15.65 7.67 -12.39
N GLY A 57 14.92 6.71 -11.81
CA GLY A 57 15.22 6.07 -10.54
C GLY A 57 14.76 6.88 -9.32
N LEU A 58 13.95 7.92 -9.53
CA LEU A 58 13.35 8.76 -8.51
C LEU A 58 11.86 8.90 -8.80
N ILE A 59 11.07 9.29 -7.81
CA ILE A 59 9.65 9.57 -7.99
C ILE A 59 9.39 11.02 -7.58
N SER A 60 8.88 11.81 -8.51
CA SER A 60 8.39 13.16 -8.24
C SER A 60 7.00 13.13 -7.58
N GLU A 61 6.61 14.24 -6.97
CA GLU A 61 5.26 14.39 -6.38
C GLU A 61 4.14 14.14 -7.39
N GLN A 62 4.32 14.61 -8.63
CA GLN A 62 3.38 14.37 -9.71
C GLN A 62 3.27 12.87 -10.05
N GLU A 63 4.41 12.19 -10.23
CA GLU A 63 4.44 10.74 -10.53
C GLU A 63 3.80 9.91 -9.41
N LEU A 64 4.07 10.26 -8.14
CA LEU A 64 3.44 9.61 -7.00
C LEU A 64 1.92 9.86 -7.00
N GLY A 65 1.50 11.10 -7.24
CA GLY A 65 0.10 11.50 -7.28
C GLY A 65 -0.68 10.77 -8.37
N ASP A 66 -0.11 10.69 -9.58
CA ASP A 66 -0.69 9.96 -10.71
C ASP A 66 -0.86 8.47 -10.39
N ALA A 67 0.14 7.85 -9.75
CA ALA A 67 0.06 6.46 -9.32
C ALA A 67 -1.01 6.23 -8.25
N ILE A 68 -1.06 7.07 -7.20
CA ILE A 68 -2.03 6.92 -6.11
C ILE A 68 -3.46 7.17 -6.61
N ARG A 69 -3.66 8.10 -7.55
CA ARG A 69 -4.98 8.37 -8.15
C ARG A 69 -5.55 7.18 -8.90
N LEU A 70 -4.74 6.22 -9.34
CA LEU A 70 -5.26 4.95 -9.89
C LEU A 70 -6.03 4.14 -8.84
N ALA A 71 -5.64 4.23 -7.57
CA ALA A 71 -6.31 3.56 -6.46
C ALA A 71 -7.36 4.44 -5.78
N ILE A 72 -7.15 5.77 -5.76
CA ILE A 72 -8.05 6.76 -5.16
C ILE A 72 -8.25 7.95 -6.13
N PRO A 73 -9.19 7.86 -7.08
CA PRO A 73 -9.30 8.82 -8.20
C PRO A 73 -9.57 10.28 -7.86
N ASN A 74 -10.08 10.56 -6.65
CA ASN A 74 -10.55 11.89 -6.24
C ASN A 74 -9.71 12.49 -5.11
N LEU A 75 -8.39 12.22 -5.10
CA LEU A 75 -7.44 12.91 -4.22
C LEU A 75 -7.10 14.29 -4.79
N ASP A 76 -7.28 15.30 -3.96
CA ASP A 76 -6.84 16.66 -4.27
C ASP A 76 -5.32 16.83 -4.05
N ASP A 77 -4.78 17.93 -4.55
CA ASP A 77 -3.33 18.16 -4.54
C ASP A 77 -2.77 18.32 -3.11
N ASP A 78 -3.56 18.85 -2.18
CA ASP A 78 -3.16 18.96 -0.77
C ASP A 78 -3.05 17.56 -0.12
N GLU A 79 -4.02 16.67 -0.39
CA GLU A 79 -3.97 15.28 0.08
C GLU A 79 -2.81 14.49 -0.56
N ILE A 80 -2.48 14.76 -1.84
CA ILE A 80 -1.30 14.18 -2.49
C ILE A 80 -0.01 14.69 -1.84
N HIS A 81 0.06 15.98 -1.53
CA HIS A 81 1.22 16.57 -0.86
C HIS A 81 1.46 15.95 0.53
N GLU A 82 0.39 15.77 1.31
CA GLU A 82 0.48 15.06 2.59
C GLU A 82 1.00 13.62 2.41
N LEU A 83 0.47 12.88 1.43
CA LEU A 83 0.96 11.52 1.15
C LEU A 83 2.41 11.51 0.68
N PHE A 84 2.80 12.46 -0.18
CA PHE A 84 4.17 12.60 -0.66
C PHE A 84 5.14 12.84 0.48
N SER A 85 4.79 13.71 1.43
CA SER A 85 5.61 13.99 2.62
C SER A 85 5.85 12.77 3.53
N ILE A 86 4.96 11.76 3.46
CA ILE A 86 5.20 10.49 4.14
C ILE A 86 6.35 9.75 3.47
N PHE A 87 6.47 9.81 2.14
CA PHE A 87 7.50 9.12 1.38
C PHE A 87 8.82 9.89 1.30
N ASP A 88 8.80 11.21 1.09
CA ASP A 88 9.98 12.08 1.08
C ASP A 88 10.46 12.33 2.51
N THR A 89 11.50 11.61 2.95
CA THR A 89 11.93 11.62 4.36
C THR A 89 13.01 12.65 4.67
N ASP A 90 13.75 13.02 3.64
CA ASP A 90 14.89 13.90 3.63
C ASP A 90 14.50 15.32 3.18
N GLY A 91 13.31 15.49 2.62
CA GLY A 91 12.74 16.79 2.27
C GLY A 91 13.42 17.43 1.06
N ASP A 92 13.98 16.62 0.17
CA ASP A 92 14.66 17.08 -1.05
C ASP A 92 13.70 17.22 -2.24
N GLY A 93 12.41 16.91 -2.03
CA GLY A 93 11.35 17.04 -3.03
C GLY A 93 11.31 15.88 -4.01
N ILE A 94 12.03 14.78 -3.75
CA ILE A 94 12.03 13.57 -4.56
C ILE A 94 11.97 12.33 -3.67
N VAL A 95 11.35 11.26 -4.17
CA VAL A 95 11.28 9.99 -3.44
C VAL A 95 12.22 9.00 -4.11
N SER A 96 13.34 8.70 -3.43
CA SER A 96 14.24 7.63 -3.87
C SER A 96 13.66 6.24 -3.55
N GLN A 97 14.19 5.21 -4.21
CA GLN A 97 13.84 3.81 -3.92
C GLN A 97 14.03 3.44 -2.43
N ASN A 98 15.03 4.03 -1.78
CA ASN A 98 15.30 3.81 -0.37
C ASN A 98 14.22 4.44 0.52
N ASN A 99 13.82 5.69 0.26
CA ASN A 99 12.75 6.33 1.02
C ASN A 99 11.44 5.54 0.85
N PHE A 100 11.09 5.21 -0.41
CA PHE A 100 9.89 4.45 -0.76
C PHE A 100 9.82 3.11 -0.02
N THR A 101 10.86 2.28 -0.16
CA THR A 101 10.91 0.95 0.45
C THR A 101 10.95 1.03 1.98
N SER A 102 11.67 2.00 2.54
CA SER A 102 11.74 2.20 3.99
C SER A 102 10.35 2.50 4.57
N ARG A 103 9.61 3.41 3.93
CA ARG A 103 8.26 3.81 4.38
C ARG A 103 7.24 2.69 4.20
N LEU A 104 7.32 1.93 3.12
CA LEU A 104 6.50 0.72 2.97
C LEU A 104 6.82 -0.33 4.04
N ARG A 105 8.08 -0.51 4.44
CA ARG A 105 8.40 -1.43 5.56
C ARG A 105 7.83 -0.96 6.90
N GLN A 106 7.81 0.35 7.14
CA GLN A 106 7.22 0.91 8.37
C GLN A 106 5.69 0.85 8.35
N ASN A 107 5.08 1.05 7.18
CA ASN A 107 3.64 1.04 6.98
C ASN A 107 3.26 0.09 5.83
N PRO A 108 3.27 -1.23 6.06
CA PRO A 108 3.15 -2.25 5.02
C PRO A 108 1.84 -2.18 4.24
N LEU A 109 0.76 -1.67 4.86
CA LEU A 109 -0.54 -1.55 4.23
C LEU A 109 -0.57 -0.47 3.13
N LEU A 110 0.37 0.48 3.13
CA LEU A 110 0.47 1.51 2.07
C LEU A 110 0.78 0.91 0.70
N ILE A 111 1.30 -0.32 0.63
CA ILE A 111 1.52 -1.01 -0.66
C ILE A 111 0.21 -1.16 -1.46
N ALA A 112 -0.94 -1.16 -0.78
CA ALA A 112 -2.24 -1.27 -1.43
C ALA A 112 -2.54 -0.05 -2.33
N LEU A 113 -1.95 1.11 -2.07
CA LEU A 113 -2.11 2.32 -2.90
C LEU A 113 -1.48 2.15 -4.29
N PHE A 114 -0.37 1.42 -4.37
CA PHE A 114 0.41 1.28 -5.61
C PHE A 114 0.16 -0.05 -6.31
N ALA A 115 -0.36 -1.03 -5.59
CA ALA A 115 -0.58 -2.36 -6.12
C ALA A 115 -1.95 -2.91 -5.67
N PRO A 116 -3.07 -2.27 -6.09
CA PRO A 116 -4.41 -2.67 -5.67
C PRO A 116 -4.72 -4.13 -6.07
N SER A 117 -4.20 -4.60 -7.21
CA SER A 117 -4.32 -5.99 -7.65
C SER A 117 -3.62 -7.02 -6.73
N LEU A 118 -2.66 -6.57 -5.91
CA LEU A 118 -2.07 -7.44 -4.90
C LEU A 118 -3.07 -7.76 -3.79
N VAL A 119 -3.99 -6.87 -3.42
CA VAL A 119 -5.02 -7.16 -2.40
C VAL A 119 -5.89 -8.34 -2.83
N HIS A 120 -6.26 -8.42 -4.11
CA HIS A 120 -6.96 -9.57 -4.67
C HIS A 120 -6.13 -10.87 -4.65
N LYS A 121 -4.84 -10.80 -4.99
CA LYS A 121 -3.92 -11.96 -4.91
C LYS A 121 -3.61 -12.37 -3.46
N TYR A 122 -3.54 -11.41 -2.53
CA TYR A 122 -3.39 -11.62 -1.09
C TYR A 122 -4.63 -12.33 -0.54
N SER A 123 -5.84 -11.89 -0.90
CA SER A 123 -7.10 -12.52 -0.49
C SER A 123 -7.25 -13.96 -0.97
N SER A 124 -6.90 -14.26 -2.22
CA SER A 124 -6.93 -15.64 -2.75
C SER A 124 -5.90 -16.57 -2.09
N GLN A 125 -4.73 -16.06 -1.67
CA GLN A 125 -3.73 -16.86 -0.96
C GLN A 125 -3.99 -16.98 0.55
N VAL A 126 -4.65 -15.99 1.17
CA VAL A 126 -5.08 -16.05 2.57
C VAL A 126 -6.20 -17.08 2.75
N GLY A 127 -7.14 -17.18 1.79
CA GLY A 127 -8.21 -18.17 1.81
C GLY A 127 -7.73 -19.63 1.82
N HIS A 128 -6.53 -19.92 1.27
CA HIS A 128 -6.00 -21.28 1.19
C HIS A 128 -5.11 -21.72 2.36
N ARG A 129 -4.65 -20.80 3.23
CA ARG A 129 -3.72 -21.12 4.34
C ARG A 129 -4.28 -20.93 5.74
N ILE A 130 -5.46 -20.35 5.90
CA ILE A 130 -6.11 -20.26 7.23
C ILE A 130 -6.71 -21.61 7.67
N LEU A 131 -6.92 -22.56 6.74
CA LEU A 131 -7.44 -23.90 7.06
C LEU A 131 -6.42 -24.88 7.67
N GLU A 132 -5.15 -24.50 7.86
CA GLU A 132 -4.13 -25.39 8.46
C GLU A 132 -3.65 -24.97 9.86
N ILE A 133 -4.21 -23.91 10.46
CA ILE A 133 -3.85 -23.48 11.83
C ILE A 133 -5.10 -23.22 12.68
N VAL A 134 -6.13 -24.05 12.53
CA VAL A 134 -7.19 -24.26 13.53
C VAL A 134 -7.31 -25.75 13.80
#